data_AF-A0A958V594-F1
#
_entry.id   AF-A0A958V594-F1
#
_cell.length_a   1.000
_cell.length_b   1.000
_cell.length_c   1.000
_cell.angle_alpha   90.00
_cell.angle_beta   90.00
_cell.angle_gamma   90.00
#
_symmetry.space_group_name_H-M   'P 1'
#
loop_
_entity.id
_entity.type
_entity.pdbx_description
1 polymer ?
#
loop_
_entity_poly.entity_id
_entity_poly.type
_entity_poly.pdbx_seq_one_letter_code
_entity_poly.pdbx_strand_id
1 'polypeptide(L)'
;MKQLNKLDIDLNEIKSFDVKEYVLKIISHWKLFLAMLFLGLLLAFFVNRYKQRIYRLDSVITVKEEQNPLFTSNTNISFNWGGPSDKVETIITILKSRTHNEKVVRELKYYINYLQEGRFRMVDVYGETPFMINLDTTTYQILGVPIELAFGENNQVTVSA
;
A
#
# COMPACT_ATOMS: atom_id res chain seq x y z
N MET A 1 45.21 9.55 -60.58
CA MET A 1 43.83 9.32 -60.12
C MET A 1 43.55 7.82 -60.13
N LYS A 2 43.53 7.17 -58.96
CA LYS A 2 43.06 5.79 -58.81
C LYS A 2 41.65 5.86 -58.23
N GLN A 3 40.67 5.38 -58.99
CA GLN A 3 39.28 5.26 -58.58
C GLN A 3 39.20 4.32 -57.36
N LEU A 4 38.58 4.80 -56.29
CA LEU A 4 38.21 4.00 -55.11
C LEU A 4 37.18 2.95 -55.55
N ASN A 5 37.58 1.69 -55.56
CA ASN A 5 36.68 0.59 -55.88
C ASN A 5 35.72 0.37 -54.70
N LYS A 6 34.44 0.46 -55.01
CA LYS A 6 33.25 0.24 -54.19
C LYS A 6 33.47 -0.81 -53.09
N LEU A 7 33.20 -0.41 -51.84
CA LEU A 7 32.77 -1.34 -50.79
C LEU A 7 31.44 -1.94 -51.24
N ASP A 8 31.50 -3.14 -51.82
CA ASP A 8 30.33 -3.97 -52.05
C ASP A 8 29.83 -4.48 -50.69
N ILE A 9 29.00 -3.67 -50.03
CA ILE A 9 28.22 -4.11 -48.89
C ILE A 9 27.14 -5.03 -49.47
N ASP A 10 27.28 -6.34 -49.24
CA ASP A 10 26.34 -7.36 -49.69
C ASP A 10 24.99 -7.17 -48.97
N LEU A 11 24.06 -6.49 -49.64
CA LEU A 11 22.71 -6.21 -49.15
C LEU A 11 21.81 -7.46 -49.12
N ASN A 12 22.31 -8.63 -49.55
CA ASN A 12 21.56 -9.89 -49.51
C ASN A 12 21.57 -10.58 -48.13
N GLU A 13 22.28 -10.05 -47.14
CA GLU A 13 22.23 -10.56 -45.76
C GLU A 13 21.08 -9.96 -44.91
N ILE A 14 20.15 -9.20 -45.49
CA ILE A 14 18.92 -8.83 -44.80
C ILE A 14 17.99 -10.06 -44.81
N LYS A 15 18.26 -11.02 -43.92
CA LYS A 15 17.37 -12.14 -43.63
C LYS A 15 15.97 -11.59 -43.39
N SER A 16 15.05 -11.85 -44.30
CA SER A 16 13.65 -11.50 -44.13
C SER A 16 13.13 -12.17 -42.85
N PHE A 17 12.46 -11.40 -42.01
CA PHE A 17 11.90 -11.91 -40.76
C PHE A 17 10.74 -12.87 -41.07
N ASP A 18 11.05 -14.16 -41.19
CA ASP A 18 10.04 -15.19 -41.46
C ASP A 18 9.36 -15.65 -40.17
N VAL A 19 8.22 -15.03 -39.86
CA VAL A 19 7.38 -15.32 -38.70
C VAL A 19 7.03 -16.81 -38.60
N LYS A 20 6.83 -17.49 -39.74
CA LYS A 20 6.39 -18.89 -39.77
C LYS A 20 7.48 -19.83 -39.24
N GLU A 21 8.73 -19.57 -39.59
CA GLU A 21 9.87 -20.36 -39.12
C GLU A 21 10.02 -20.28 -37.59
N TYR A 22 9.88 -19.07 -37.03
CA TYR A 22 9.94 -18.88 -35.58
C TYR A 22 8.78 -19.56 -34.84
N VAL A 23 7.56 -19.50 -35.36
CA VAL A 23 6.39 -20.17 -34.74
C VAL A 23 6.59 -21.69 -34.70
N LEU A 24 7.06 -22.30 -35.78
CA LEU A 24 7.35 -23.74 -35.82
C LEU A 24 8.47 -24.12 -34.84
N LYS A 25 9.49 -23.27 -34.70
CA LYS A 25 10.58 -23.48 -33.75
C LYS A 25 10.12 -23.41 -32.29
N ILE A 26 9.20 -22.49 -31.97
CA ILE A 26 8.58 -22.38 -30.64
C ILE A 26 7.75 -23.62 -30.33
N ILE A 27 6.91 -24.07 -31.27
CA ILE A 27 6.08 -25.28 -31.12
C ILE A 27 6.96 -26.52 -30.95
N SER A 28 8.07 -26.63 -31.68
CA SER A 28 9.03 -27.73 -31.54
C SER A 28 9.62 -27.81 -30.11
N HIS A 29 9.83 -26.66 -29.46
CA HIS A 29 10.37 -26.57 -28.09
C HIS A 29 9.29 -26.41 -27.01
N TRP A 30 8.05 -26.87 -27.25
CA TRP A 30 6.91 -26.70 -26.33
C TRP A 30 7.19 -27.15 -24.88
N LYS A 31 8.06 -28.15 -24.68
CA LYS A 31 8.46 -28.63 -23.34
C LYS A 31 9.21 -27.56 -22.54
N LEU A 32 10.10 -26.79 -23.17
CA LEU A 32 10.83 -25.70 -22.51
C LEU A 32 9.86 -24.58 -22.11
N PHE A 33 8.87 -24.29 -22.96
CA PHE A 33 7.83 -23.32 -22.64
C PHE A 33 6.99 -23.78 -21.45
N LEU A 34 6.60 -25.06 -21.41
CA LEU A 34 5.86 -25.62 -20.27
C LEU A 34 6.68 -25.59 -18.97
N ALA A 35 7.99 -25.86 -19.05
CA ALA A 35 8.88 -25.77 -17.90
C ALA A 35 9.00 -24.33 -17.37
N MET A 36 9.12 -23.34 -18.25
CA MET A 36 9.13 -21.92 -17.88
C MET A 36 7.79 -21.46 -17.31
N LEU A 37 6.68 -21.93 -17.87
CA LEU A 37 5.35 -21.66 -17.34
C LEU A 37 5.20 -22.22 -15.91
N PHE A 38 5.64 -23.46 -15.69
CA PHE A 38 5.62 -24.09 -14.37
C PHE A 38 6.49 -23.33 -13.38
N LEU A 39 7.70 -22.95 -13.77
CA LEU A 39 8.60 -22.16 -12.93
C LEU A 39 8.00 -20.79 -12.58
N GLY A 40 7.38 -20.11 -13.55
CA GLY A 40 6.70 -18.83 -13.34
C GLY A 40 5.52 -18.94 -12.37
N LEU A 41 4.70 -19.99 -12.49
CA LEU A 41 3.61 -20.25 -11.55
C LEU A 41 4.11 -20.57 -10.14
N LEU A 42 5.19 -21.33 -10.03
CA LEU A 42 5.81 -21.68 -8.75
C LEU A 42 6.36 -20.43 -8.06
N LEU A 43 7.03 -19.54 -8.79
CA LEU A 43 7.47 -18.25 -8.26
C LEU A 43 6.29 -17.36 -7.84
N ALA A 44 5.25 -17.25 -8.68
CA ALA A 44 4.06 -16.47 -8.36
C ALA A 44 3.34 -17.00 -7.11
N PHE A 45 3.27 -18.32 -6.95
CA PHE A 45 2.71 -18.97 -5.76
C PHE A 45 3.49 -18.58 -4.50
N PHE A 46 4.82 -18.65 -4.53
CA PHE A 46 5.64 -18.26 -3.38
C PHE A 46 5.50 -16.78 -3.04
N VAL A 47 5.54 -15.89 -4.03
CA VAL A 47 5.34 -14.45 -3.81
C VAL A 47 3.98 -14.19 -3.17
N ASN A 48 2.90 -14.77 -3.69
CA ASN A 48 1.56 -14.59 -3.13
C ASN A 48 1.42 -15.15 -1.71
N ARG A 49 2.13 -16.25 -1.39
CA ARG A 49 2.10 -16.88 -0.07
C ARG A 49 2.87 -16.10 1.00
N TYR A 50 3.95 -15.43 0.62
CA TYR A 50 4.88 -14.75 1.54
C TYR A 50 4.79 -13.24 1.55
N LYS A 51 4.07 -12.60 0.62
CA LYS A 51 3.86 -11.15 0.66
C LYS A 51 2.92 -10.77 1.80
N GLN A 52 3.19 -9.65 2.46
CA GLN A 52 2.30 -9.09 3.48
C GLN A 52 1.03 -8.53 2.81
N ARG A 53 -0.13 -8.81 3.42
CA ARG A 53 -1.41 -8.24 2.96
C ARG A 53 -1.45 -6.77 3.40
N ILE A 54 -1.64 -5.88 2.43
CA ILE A 54 -1.86 -4.46 2.69
C ILE A 54 -3.36 -4.23 2.62
N TYR A 55 -3.93 -3.73 3.72
CA TYR A 55 -5.35 -3.43 3.82
C TYR A 55 -5.57 -1.94 3.59
N ARG A 56 -6.65 -1.63 2.88
CA ARG A 56 -7.11 -0.25 2.67
C ARG A 56 -8.56 -0.17 3.13
N LEU A 57 -8.85 0.85 3.91
CA LEU A 57 -10.20 1.20 4.32
C LEU A 57 -10.58 2.51 3.63
N ASP A 58 -11.76 2.53 3.00
CA ASP A 58 -12.34 3.73 2.41
C ASP A 58 -13.70 3.97 3.08
N SER A 59 -13.98 5.24 3.40
CA SER A 59 -15.23 5.65 4.06
C SER A 59 -15.81 6.87 3.36
N VAL A 60 -17.13 6.92 3.21
CA VAL A 60 -17.85 8.07 2.64
C VAL A 60 -18.54 8.84 3.75
N ILE A 61 -18.31 10.14 3.81
CA ILE A 61 -18.91 11.05 4.79
C ILE A 61 -19.85 12.00 4.05
N THR A 62 -21.11 12.09 4.50
CA THR A 62 -22.10 13.01 3.95
C THR A 62 -22.36 14.15 4.92
N VAL A 63 -22.20 15.38 4.45
CA VAL A 63 -22.47 16.60 5.23
C VAL A 63 -23.78 17.20 4.74
N LYS A 64 -24.73 17.41 5.65
CA LYS A 64 -25.96 18.15 5.37
C LYS A 64 -25.79 19.59 5.84
N GLU A 65 -26.12 20.53 4.98
CA GLU A 65 -26.13 21.95 5.31
C GLU A 65 -27.56 22.44 5.41
N GLU A 66 -27.96 22.86 6.60
CA GLU A 66 -29.23 23.50 6.81
C GLU A 66 -29.09 25.00 6.49
N GLN A 67 -29.87 25.47 5.51
CA GLN A 67 -30.06 26.90 5.29
C GLN A 67 -31.10 27.42 6.27
N ASN A 68 -30.74 28.48 7.01
CA ASN A 68 -31.67 29.12 7.93
C ASN A 68 -32.81 29.78 7.15
N PRO A 69 -34.09 29.38 7.34
CA PRO A 69 -35.22 29.91 6.60
C PRO A 69 -35.43 31.42 6.84
N LEU A 70 -34.93 31.98 7.93
CA LEU A 70 -35.04 33.41 8.27
C LEU A 70 -34.16 34.33 7.40
N PHE A 71 -33.19 33.79 6.64
CA PHE A 71 -32.33 34.56 5.74
C PHE A 71 -32.78 34.56 4.27
N THR A 72 -33.94 33.98 3.96
CA THR A 72 -34.42 33.81 2.58
C THR A 72 -35.16 35.02 2.02
N SER A 73 -35.45 36.04 2.84
CA SER A 73 -36.55 36.93 2.49
C SER A 73 -36.21 38.15 1.64
N ASN A 74 -35.02 38.78 1.67
CA ASN A 74 -34.84 40.01 0.87
C ASN A 74 -33.42 40.46 0.45
N THR A 75 -32.30 39.94 0.97
CA THR A 75 -30.97 40.43 0.55
C THR A 75 -29.84 39.44 0.86
N ASN A 76 -29.83 38.27 0.22
CA ASN A 76 -28.58 37.51 0.12
C ASN A 76 -28.54 36.66 -1.14
N ILE A 77 -28.07 37.25 -2.24
CA ILE A 77 -27.80 36.52 -3.48
C ILE A 77 -26.41 35.87 -3.32
N SER A 78 -26.34 34.77 -2.58
CA SER A 78 -25.15 33.93 -2.55
C SER A 78 -25.10 33.10 -3.84
N PHE A 79 -24.35 33.58 -4.82
CA PHE A 79 -24.10 32.87 -6.07
C PHE A 79 -23.15 31.70 -5.85
N ASN A 80 -23.70 30.51 -5.60
CA ASN A 80 -22.92 29.27 -5.49
C ASN A 80 -22.72 28.63 -6.87
N TRP A 81 -21.89 29.25 -7.73
CA TRP A 81 -21.56 28.71 -9.05
C TRP A 81 -20.55 27.56 -8.91
N GLY A 82 -21.05 26.34 -8.74
CA GLY A 82 -20.29 25.10 -8.96
C GLY A 82 -19.06 24.90 -8.08
N GLY A 83 -19.24 24.23 -6.94
CA GLY A 83 -18.14 23.82 -6.06
C GLY A 83 -18.67 23.23 -4.75
N PRO A 84 -17.82 22.54 -3.95
CA PRO A 84 -18.15 22.22 -2.57
C PRO A 84 -18.34 23.52 -1.78
N SER A 85 -19.27 23.52 -0.82
CA SER A 85 -19.46 24.64 0.12
C SER A 85 -18.23 24.84 1.00
N ASP A 86 -17.97 26.09 1.42
CA ASP A 86 -16.91 26.44 2.37
C ASP A 86 -16.94 25.56 3.63
N LYS A 87 -18.14 25.15 4.09
CA LYS A 87 -18.28 24.26 5.25
C LYS A 87 -17.76 22.85 4.94
N VAL A 88 -18.08 22.31 3.76
CA VAL A 88 -17.57 21.01 3.31
C VAL A 88 -16.05 21.08 3.14
N GLU A 89 -15.52 22.12 2.52
CA GLU A 89 -14.08 22.31 2.34
C GLU A 89 -13.35 22.44 3.68
N THR A 90 -13.94 23.15 4.64
CA THR A 90 -13.42 23.26 6.01
C THR A 90 -13.36 21.90 6.69
N ILE A 91 -14.40 21.08 6.60
CA ILE A 91 -14.41 19.73 7.19
C ILE A 91 -13.34 18.85 6.53
N ILE A 92 -13.22 18.87 5.20
CA ILE A 92 -12.16 18.15 4.48
C ILE A 92 -10.78 18.59 4.96
N THR A 93 -10.59 19.89 5.16
CA THR A 93 -9.32 20.46 5.63
C THR A 93 -9.02 20.03 7.06
N ILE A 94 -10.01 20.03 7.95
CA ILE A 94 -9.87 19.56 9.34
C ILE A 94 -9.51 18.07 9.37
N LEU A 95 -10.19 17.21 8.60
CA LEU A 95 -9.89 15.78 8.55
C LEU A 95 -8.49 15.49 8.02
N LYS A 96 -7.96 16.30 7.10
CA LYS A 96 -6.58 16.18 6.59
C LYS A 96 -5.54 16.81 7.53
N SER A 97 -5.96 17.60 8.50
CA SER A 97 -5.04 18.34 9.37
C SER A 97 -4.23 17.44 10.29
N ARG A 98 -2.98 17.84 10.57
CA ARG A 98 -2.10 17.13 11.51
C ARG A 98 -2.71 17.06 12.91
N THR A 99 -3.34 18.13 13.38
CA THR A 99 -3.91 18.21 14.73
C THR A 99 -5.05 17.22 14.93
N HIS A 100 -5.92 17.06 13.93
CA HIS A 100 -6.98 16.05 13.97
C HIS A 100 -6.40 14.64 13.97
N ASN A 101 -5.51 14.33 13.02
CA ASN A 101 -4.91 13.01 12.91
C ASN A 101 -4.07 12.63 14.14
N GLU A 102 -3.36 13.59 14.74
CA GLU A 102 -2.61 13.39 15.98
C GLU A 102 -3.55 13.03 17.15
N LYS A 103 -4.72 13.67 17.24
CA LYS A 103 -5.74 13.29 18.23
C LYS A 103 -6.24 11.87 17.98
N VAL A 104 -6.58 11.53 16.74
CA VAL A 104 -7.06 10.18 16.37
C VAL A 104 -6.02 9.09 16.73
N VAL A 105 -4.76 9.29 16.36
CA VAL A 105 -3.66 8.36 16.69
C VAL A 105 -3.50 8.20 18.20
N ARG A 106 -3.67 9.28 18.96
CA ARG A 106 -3.54 9.28 20.42
C ARG A 106 -4.69 8.54 21.11
N GLU A 107 -5.92 8.77 20.68
CA GLU A 107 -7.11 8.09 21.19
C GLU A 107 -7.06 6.58 20.90
N LEU A 108 -6.63 6.20 19.69
CA LEU A 108 -6.45 4.80 19.30
C LEU A 108 -5.18 4.17 19.89
N LYS A 109 -4.29 4.96 20.50
CA LYS A 109 -2.96 4.50 20.94
C LYS A 109 -2.17 3.76 19.85
N TYR A 110 -2.35 4.17 18.59
CA TYR A 110 -1.77 3.50 17.42
C TYR A 110 -0.24 3.71 17.28
N TYR A 111 0.37 4.45 18.21
CA TYR A 111 1.82 4.59 18.33
C TYR A 111 2.49 3.37 19.00
N ILE A 112 1.71 2.42 19.52
CA ILE A 112 2.19 1.16 20.10
C ILE A 112 1.96 0.04 19.08
N ASN A 113 3.04 -0.61 18.64
CA ASN A 113 2.95 -1.76 17.75
C ASN A 113 2.88 -3.06 18.56
N TYR A 114 1.81 -3.83 18.39
CA TYR A 114 1.68 -5.16 18.97
C TYR A 114 2.07 -6.18 17.92
N LEU A 115 3.20 -6.85 18.12
CA LEU A 115 3.75 -7.80 17.16
C LEU A 115 3.78 -9.20 17.78
N GLN A 116 3.31 -10.19 17.02
CA GLN A 116 3.43 -11.60 17.36
C GLN A 116 4.39 -12.28 16.40
N GLU A 117 5.30 -13.10 16.93
CA GLU A 117 6.21 -13.93 16.15
C GLU A 117 5.41 -14.95 15.33
N GLY A 118 5.35 -14.73 14.02
CA GLY A 118 4.77 -15.66 13.07
C GLY A 118 5.82 -16.61 12.50
N ARG A 119 5.40 -17.58 11.66
CA ARG A 119 6.33 -18.55 11.05
C ARG A 119 7.40 -17.95 10.12
N PHE A 120 7.17 -16.75 9.59
CA PHE A 120 8.02 -16.14 8.56
C PHE A 120 8.31 -14.65 8.80
N ARG A 121 7.54 -14.01 9.68
CA ARG A 121 7.64 -12.59 10.01
C ARG A 121 6.81 -12.29 11.25
N MET A 122 7.12 -11.16 11.87
CA MET A 122 6.25 -10.51 12.84
C MET A 122 4.92 -10.09 12.20
N VAL A 123 3.82 -10.43 12.86
CA VAL A 123 2.46 -10.08 12.45
C VAL A 123 1.90 -9.07 13.44
N ASP A 124 1.31 -7.99 12.91
CA ASP A 124 0.59 -7.01 13.73
C ASP A 124 -0.71 -7.63 14.25
N VAL A 125 -0.87 -7.62 15.56
CA VAL A 125 -2.00 -8.19 16.31
C VAL A 125 -2.72 -7.13 17.16
N TYR A 126 -2.63 -5.86 16.75
CA TYR A 126 -3.34 -4.76 17.41
C TYR A 126 -4.83 -5.09 17.62
N GLY A 127 -5.29 -4.99 18.88
CA GLY A 127 -6.67 -5.25 19.29
C GLY A 127 -7.02 -6.72 19.57
N GLU A 128 -6.15 -7.67 19.21
CA GLU A 128 -6.33 -9.11 19.46
C GLU A 128 -5.50 -9.62 20.65
N THR A 129 -4.79 -8.74 21.36
CA THR A 129 -3.94 -9.10 22.50
C THR A 129 -4.72 -9.20 23.82
N PRO A 130 -4.37 -10.16 24.71
CA PRO A 130 -5.03 -10.31 26.02
C PRO A 130 -4.57 -9.27 27.06
N PHE A 131 -3.80 -8.26 26.65
CA PHE A 131 -3.26 -7.20 27.48
C PHE A 131 -3.25 -5.86 26.73
N MET A 132 -3.15 -4.78 27.50
CA MET A 132 -2.97 -3.42 26.97
C MET A 132 -1.75 -2.78 27.61
N ILE A 133 -0.91 -2.15 26.80
CA ILE A 133 0.23 -1.36 27.26
C ILE A 133 -0.23 0.09 27.44
N ASN A 134 -0.02 0.63 28.63
CA ASN A 134 -0.21 2.05 28.93
C ASN A 134 1.16 2.68 29.15
N LEU A 135 1.51 3.60 28.26
CA LEU A 135 2.79 4.29 28.31
C LEU A 135 2.68 5.57 29.15
N ASP A 136 3.67 5.79 30.01
CA ASP A 136 3.82 7.04 30.72
C ASP A 136 4.54 8.06 29.81
N THR A 137 3.79 9.03 29.32
CA THR A 137 4.28 10.07 28.42
C THR A 137 5.17 11.12 29.13
N THR A 138 5.28 11.08 30.45
CA THR A 138 6.12 12.01 31.21
C THR A 138 7.60 11.60 31.26
N THR A 139 7.90 10.38 30.82
CA THR A 139 9.24 9.78 30.88
C THR A 139 9.79 9.49 29.48
N TYR A 140 11.11 9.32 29.39
CA TYR A 140 11.77 8.91 28.15
C TYR A 140 11.39 7.46 27.81
N GLN A 141 11.01 7.22 26.55
CA GLN A 141 10.63 5.91 26.06
C GLN A 141 11.61 5.43 25.00
N ILE A 142 11.84 4.11 24.98
CA ILE A 142 12.70 3.48 23.99
C ILE A 142 11.91 3.39 22.67
N LEU A 143 12.51 3.87 21.59
CA LEU A 143 11.91 3.88 20.26
C LEU A 143 12.66 2.91 19.34
N GLY A 144 11.91 2.13 18.57
CA GLY A 144 12.47 1.24 17.55
C GLY A 144 13.14 -0.04 18.08
N VAL A 145 13.05 -0.31 19.38
CA VAL A 145 13.51 -1.57 19.99
C VAL A 145 12.29 -2.43 20.33
N PRO A 146 12.16 -3.64 19.79
CA PRO A 146 11.08 -4.55 20.16
C PRO A 146 11.29 -5.05 21.59
N ILE A 147 10.22 -5.06 22.39
CA ILE A 147 10.22 -5.63 23.73
C ILE A 147 9.42 -6.93 23.66
N GLU A 148 10.05 -8.05 24.02
CA GLU A 148 9.45 -9.37 24.04
C GLU A 148 8.73 -9.61 25.38
N LEU A 149 7.49 -10.10 25.28
CA LEU A 149 6.65 -10.45 26.43
C LEU A 149 6.34 -11.94 26.37
N ALA A 150 6.92 -12.71 27.29
CA ALA A 150 6.63 -14.14 27.44
C ALA A 150 5.67 -14.37 28.61
N PHE A 151 4.51 -14.96 28.32
CA PHE A 151 3.47 -15.26 29.30
C PHE A 151 3.63 -16.70 29.79
N GLY A 152 3.95 -16.89 31.07
CA GLY A 152 4.06 -18.20 31.71
C GLY A 152 2.77 -18.66 32.41
N GLU A 153 2.70 -19.95 32.79
CA GLU A 153 1.49 -20.60 33.33
C GLU A 153 0.94 -19.97 34.62
N ASN A 154 1.78 -19.30 35.42
CA ASN A 154 1.40 -18.73 36.72
C ASN A 154 1.04 -17.22 36.67
N ASN A 155 0.53 -16.73 35.53
CA ASN A 155 0.28 -15.30 35.31
C ASN A 155 1.55 -14.44 35.47
N GLN A 156 2.71 -15.05 35.26
CA GLN A 156 4.00 -14.39 35.26
C GLN A 156 4.30 -13.91 33.84
N VAL A 157 4.72 -12.65 33.71
CA VAL A 157 5.14 -12.07 32.45
C VAL A 157 6.63 -11.82 32.54
N THR A 158 7.40 -12.47 31.68
CA THR A 158 8.83 -12.19 31.53
C THR A 158 8.98 -11.16 30.43
N VAL A 159 9.63 -10.04 30.76
CA VAL A 159 9.90 -8.94 29.84
C VAL A 159 11.37 -9.00 29.46
N SER A 160 11.66 -9.07 28.17
CA SER A 160 13.01 -9.02 27.62
C SER A 160 13.08 -7.94 26.54
N ALA A 161 14.23 -7.28 26.39
CA ALA A 161 14.47 -6.21 25.42
C ALA A 161 15.77 -6.47 24.65
#